data_AF-A0A661Z905-F1
#
_entry.id   AF-A0A661Z905-F1
#
_cell.length_a   1.000
_cell.length_b   1.000
_cell.length_c   1.000
_cell.angle_alpha   90.00
_cell.angle_beta   90.00
_cell.angle_gamma   90.00
#
_symmetry.space_group_name_H-M   'P 1'
#
loop_
_entity.id
_entity.type
_entity.pdbx_description
1 polymer ?
#
loop_
_entity_poly.entity_id
_entity_poly.type
_entity_poly.pdbx_seq_one_letter_code
_entity_poly.pdbx_strand_id
1 'polypeptide(L)' 'MKENVIKDKSFDFALRIINLYKYLSEEKKEYVLSKQLLRSGTSVGANIRESEHAESKNDFIHKL' A
#
# COMPACT_ATOMS: atom_id res chain seq x y z
N MET A 1 -22.72 0.07 -4.96
CA MET A 1 -21.40 -0.41 -5.42
C MET A 1 -21.00 -1.57 -4.54
N LYS A 2 -20.49 -2.67 -5.09
CA LYS A 2 -20.06 -3.85 -4.32
C LYS A 2 -18.83 -3.46 -3.49
N GLU A 3 -18.84 -3.70 -2.19
CA GLU A 3 -17.68 -3.42 -1.33
C GLU A 3 -16.45 -4.19 -1.83
N ASN A 4 -15.34 -3.49 -2.01
CA ASN A 4 -14.06 -4.09 -2.38
C ASN A 4 -13.22 -4.26 -1.10
N VAL A 5 -13.38 -5.41 -0.45
CA VAL A 5 -12.71 -5.74 0.82
C VAL A 5 -11.18 -5.58 0.72
N ILE A 6 -10.60 -5.84 -0.45
CA ILE A 6 -9.15 -5.71 -0.67
C ILE A 6 -8.74 -4.23 -0.66
N LYS A 7 -9.53 -3.36 -1.28
CA LYS A 7 -9.31 -1.90 -1.28
C LYS A 7 -9.28 -1.36 0.15
N ASP A 8 -10.31 -1.64 0.93
CA ASP A 8 -10.44 -1.09 2.29
C ASP A 8 -9.30 -1.59 3.19
N LYS A 9 -8.99 -2.89 3.14
CA LYS A 9 -7.87 -3.46 3.88
C LYS A 9 -6.52 -2.90 3.44
N SER A 10 -6.32 -2.66 2.16
CA SER A 10 -5.06 -2.09 1.65
C SER A 10 -4.86 -0.64 2.09
N PHE A 11 -5.95 0.11 2.21
CA PHE A 11 -5.92 1.48 2.71
C PHE A 11 -5.58 1.52 4.20
N ASP A 12 -6.25 0.70 5.01
CA ASP A 12 -5.94 0.57 6.44
C ASP A 12 -4.50 0.08 6.68
N PHE A 13 -4.03 -0.84 5.84
CA PHE A 13 -2.65 -1.31 5.87
C PHE A 13 -1.65 -0.18 5.56
N ALA A 14 -1.91 0.65 4.55
CA ALA A 14 -1.06 1.80 4.22
C ALA A 14 -0.97 2.79 5.40
N LEU A 15 -2.09 3.08 6.08
CA LEU A 15 -2.09 3.91 7.29
C LEU A 15 -1.22 3.32 8.40
N ARG A 16 -1.29 2.00 8.61
CA ARG A 16 -0.44 1.31 9.60
C ARG A 16 1.04 1.38 9.23
N ILE A 17 1.39 1.23 7.95
CA ILE A 17 2.78 1.35 7.47
C ILE A 17 3.32 2.76 7.70
N ILE A 18 2.51 3.80 7.46
CA ILE A 18 2.91 5.20 7.72
C ILE A 18 3.21 5.40 9.21
N ASN A 19 2.35 4.89 10.10
CA ASN A 19 2.58 4.99 11.55
C ASN A 19 3.82 4.20 12.00
N LEU A 20 4.05 3.02 11.41
CA LEU A 20 5.26 2.23 11.68
C LEU A 20 6.53 2.96 11.20
N TYR A 21 6.50 3.59 10.03
CA TYR A 21 7.61 4.39 9.52
C TYR A 21 7.96 5.54 10.47
N LYS A 22 6.94 6.27 10.97
CA LYS A 22 7.13 7.33 11.97
C LYS A 22 7.79 6.79 13.23
N TYR A 23 7.26 5.69 13.79
CA TYR A 23 7.84 5.03 14.96
C TYR A 23 9.32 4.64 14.74
N LEU A 24 9.64 3.99 13.61
CA LEU A 24 11.00 3.58 13.30
C LEU A 24 11.95 4.78 13.12
N SER A 25 11.46 5.87 12.51
CA SER A 25 12.25 7.07 12.25
C SER A 25 12.46 7.94 13.50
N GLU A 26 11.44 8.04 14.35
CA GLU A 26 11.41 8.92 15.52
C GLU A 26 12.00 8.23 16.75
N GLU A 27 11.59 6.99 17.04
CA GLU A 27 11.99 6.27 18.26
C GLU A 27 13.24 5.41 18.06
N LYS A 28 13.36 4.75 16.89
CA LYS A 28 14.48 3.84 16.61
C LYS A 28 15.61 4.47 15.82
N LYS A 29 15.39 5.67 15.28
CA LYS A 29 16.34 6.39 14.41
C LYS A 29 16.81 5.51 13.24
N GLU A 30 15.93 4.69 12.69
CA GLU A 30 16.20 3.82 11.54
C GLU A 30 15.57 4.43 10.28
N TYR A 31 16.36 4.60 9.23
CA TYR A 31 15.99 5.39 8.05
C TYR A 31 16.15 4.67 6.70
N VAL A 32 16.86 3.54 6.68
CA VAL A 32 17.19 2.82 5.44
C VAL A 32 16.10 1.80 5.15
N LEU A 33 15.84 0.90 6.10
CA LEU A 33 14.83 -0.15 5.94
C LEU A 33 13.41 0.41 6.09
N SER A 34 13.21 1.36 7.01
CA SER A 34 11.94 2.04 7.23
C SER A 34 11.46 2.75 5.98
N LYS A 35 12.36 3.41 5.24
CA LYS A 35 12.05 4.06 3.97
C LYS A 35 11.70 3.06 2.86
N GLN A 36 12.38 1.91 2.80
CA GLN A 36 12.02 0.84 1.87
C GLN A 36 10.64 0.27 2.20
N LEU A 37 10.36 0.04 3.49
CA LEU A 37 9.08 -0.46 3.99
C LEU A 37 7.94 0.52 3.72
N LEU A 38 8.16 1.82 3.91
CA LEU A 38 7.15 2.84 3.61
C LEU A 38 6.74 2.77 2.14
N ARG A 39 7.72 2.70 1.23
CA ARG A 39 7.47 2.63 -0.21
C ARG A 39 6.73 1.35 -0.59
N SER A 40 7.22 0.18 -0.17
CA SER A 40 6.62 -1.10 -0.54
C SER A 40 5.25 -1.34 0.11
N GLY A 41 5.07 -0.89 1.36
CA GLY A 41 3.81 -1.07 2.08
C GLY A 41 2.69 -0.17 1.56
N THR A 42 3.01 1.07 1.15
CA THR A 42 2.02 1.99 0.57
C THR A 42 1.72 1.69 -0.90
N SER A 43 2.65 1.08 -1.65
CA SER A 43 2.42 0.70 -3.05
C SER A 43 1.35 -0.38 -3.23
N VAL A 44 1.07 -1.19 -2.20
CA VAL A 44 0.01 -2.22 -2.26
C VAL A 44 -1.35 -1.59 -2.59
N GLY A 45 -1.77 -0.58 -1.82
CA GLY A 45 -3.02 0.12 -2.08
C GLY A 45 -3.01 0.93 -3.38
N ALA A 46 -1.85 1.45 -3.79
CA ALA A 46 -1.70 2.15 -5.06
C ALA A 46 -1.94 1.21 -6.27
N ASN A 47 -1.35 0.01 -6.24
CA ASN A 47 -1.52 -1.00 -7.29
C ASN A 47 -2.96 -1.52 -7.34
N ILE A 48 -3.60 -1.75 -6.19
CA ILE A 48 -5.03 -2.12 -6.12
C ILE A 48 -5.91 -1.02 -6.72
N ARG A 49 -5.58 0.25 -6.48
CA ARG A 49 -6.32 1.38 -7.08
C ARG A 49 -6.08 1.48 -8.58
N GLU A 50 -4.89 1.16 -9.05
CA GLU A 50 -4.57 1.12 -10.48
C GLU A 50 -5.34 -0.02 -11.18
N SER A 51 -5.42 -1.21 -10.55
CA SER A 51 -6.19 -2.33 -11.09
C SER A 51 -7.69 -2.02 -11.20
N GLU A 52 -8.28 -1.24 -10.29
CA GLU A 52 -9.67 -0.78 -10.41
C GLU A 52 -9.94 0.06 -11.68
N HIS A 53 -8.90 0.65 -12.29
CA HIS A 53 -8.99 1.45 -13.51
C HIS A 53 -8.39 0.74 -14.73
N ALA A 54 -8.12 -0.57 -14.63
CA ALA A 54 -7.52 -1.34 -15.71
C ALA A 54 -8.39 -1.36 -16.98
N GLU A 55 -7.76 -1.21 -18.15
CA GLU A 55 -8.47 -1.16 -19.44
C GLU A 55 -8.91 -2.55 -19.93
N SER A 56 -8.34 -3.62 -19.37
CA SER A 56 -8.67 -5.01 -19.72
C SER A 56 -8.54 -5.95 -18.53
N LYS A 57 -9.11 -7.16 -18.63
CA LYS A 57 -8.92 -8.22 -17.61
C LYS A 57 -7.45 -8.61 -17.43
N ASN A 58 -6.65 -8.58 -18.50
CA ASN A 58 -5.22 -8.90 -18.43
C ASN A 58 -4.44 -7.81 -17.69
N ASP A 59 -4.79 -6.55 -17.95
CA ASP A 59 -4.22 -5.40 -17.25
C ASP A 59 -4.62 -5.41 -15.76
N PHE A 60 -5.87 -5.77 -15.45
CA PHE A 60 -6.34 -5.98 -14.07
C PHE A 60 -5.48 -7.01 -13.31
N ILE A 61 -5.23 -8.19 -13.92
CA ILE A 61 -4.40 -9.24 -13.31
C ILE A 61 -2.95 -8.78 -13.13
N HIS A 62 -2.38 -8.05 -14.10
CA HIS A 62 -1.00 -7.57 -14.00
C HIS A 62 -0.80 -6.56 -12.87
N LYS A 63 -1.83 -5.80 -12.51
CA LYS A 63 -1.79 -4.75 -11.47
C LYS A 63 -2.13 -5.25 -10.07
N LEU A 64 -2.57 -6.51 -9.92
CA LEU A 64 -2.98 -7.14 -8.67
C LEU A 64 -1.92 -8.09 -8.13
#